data_AF-A0AAU7TDV6-F1
#
_entry.id   AF-A0AAU7TDV6-F1
#
_cell.length_a   1.000
_cell.length_b   1.000
_cell.length_c   1.000
_cell.angle_alpha   90.00
_cell.angle_beta   90.00
_cell.angle_gamma   90.00
#
_symmetry.space_group_name_H-M   'P 1'
#
loop_
_entity.id
_entity.type
_entity.pdbx_description
1 polymer ?
#
loop_
_entity_poly.entity_id
_entity_poly.type
_entity_poly.pdbx_seq_one_letter_code
_entity_poly.pdbx_strand_id
1 'polypeptide(L)'
;MRGSRLWWAGVLPVSALLAAGLAAGPASASAAVAPTGVQQVAAACTVAVGSVTDAGDHYVREYTATTPPSMTGETPGLLAMFLDARLAGSMVKEPVAGGSRYSGWMIFGSVMWAVSYEADAQDKPIAGTFKTARVGGGWDGYSYFETSRTTTRTNQYALRSDGTLLRWTMSGSTWAAKASAPGFSSVRAMALISQTSTYDTFLATTRGGALYSVRVPTTGAFKPVVKLVRPAGSGWEKPINLVAERCGQYGTLLVGIDRNGENAEMFAIGHVNGTATVINELHWVDAEFPDPVYFRMTGRPGLTPPLNGE
;
A
#
# COMPACT_ATOMS: atom_id res chain seq x y z
N MET A 1 -50.94 -42.24 16.36
CA MET A 1 -51.65 -40.94 16.24
C MET A 1 -51.07 -40.26 15.00
N ARG A 2 -51.75 -40.40 13.84
CA ARG A 2 -52.52 -39.34 13.14
C ARG A 2 -51.72 -38.04 13.01
N GLY A 3 -51.41 -37.51 11.83
CA GLY A 3 -51.80 -37.85 10.46
C GLY A 3 -51.29 -36.77 9.50
N SER A 4 -51.07 -37.20 8.26
CA SER A 4 -50.74 -36.43 7.07
C SER A 4 -51.81 -35.39 6.69
N ARG A 5 -51.45 -34.36 5.91
CA ARG A 5 -52.32 -33.74 4.88
C ARG A 5 -51.52 -32.83 3.91
N LEU A 6 -51.45 -33.29 2.66
CA LEU A 6 -51.43 -32.45 1.44
C LEU A 6 -52.76 -31.70 1.30
N TRP A 7 -52.79 -30.63 0.48
CA TRP A 7 -53.81 -30.19 -0.51
C TRP A 7 -53.14 -29.06 -1.35
N TRP A 8 -52.95 -29.14 -2.69
CA TRP A 8 -53.89 -28.94 -3.83
C TRP A 8 -54.70 -27.63 -3.72
N ALA A 9 -55.00 -26.80 -4.74
CA ALA A 9 -54.67 -26.65 -6.17
C ALA A 9 -55.42 -25.39 -6.70
N GLY A 10 -55.08 -24.91 -7.91
CA GLY A 10 -55.96 -24.08 -8.78
C GLY A 10 -55.65 -22.56 -8.80
N VAL A 11 -55.78 -21.79 -9.90
CA VAL A 11 -56.44 -21.93 -11.21
C VAL A 11 -55.80 -20.97 -12.24
N LEU A 12 -55.86 -21.34 -13.53
CA LEU A 12 -55.44 -20.69 -14.80
C LEU A 12 -56.35 -19.49 -15.23
N PRO A 13 -56.43 -19.06 -16.52
CA PRO A 13 -55.50 -18.34 -17.42
C PRO A 13 -56.16 -17.09 -18.09
N VAL A 14 -55.43 -16.25 -18.84
CA VAL A 14 -56.01 -15.55 -20.03
C VAL A 14 -54.94 -15.34 -21.10
N SER A 15 -55.26 -15.82 -22.30
CA SER A 15 -54.53 -15.65 -23.57
C SER A 15 -55.00 -14.40 -24.30
N ALA A 16 -54.11 -13.74 -25.06
CA ALA A 16 -54.50 -13.00 -26.26
C ALA A 16 -53.31 -12.90 -27.23
N LEU A 17 -53.35 -13.73 -28.28
CA LEU A 17 -52.62 -13.56 -29.53
C LEU A 17 -53.54 -12.76 -30.48
N LEU A 18 -53.01 -11.69 -31.10
CA LEU A 18 -53.50 -11.20 -32.38
C LEU A 18 -52.30 -10.93 -33.31
N ALA A 19 -52.42 -11.43 -34.54
CA ALA A 19 -51.47 -11.33 -35.63
C ALA A 19 -52.01 -10.40 -36.75
N ALA A 20 -51.17 -10.20 -37.78
CA ALA A 20 -51.31 -9.42 -39.02
C ALA A 20 -50.89 -7.94 -38.90
N GLY A 21 -50.16 -7.32 -39.84
CA GLY A 21 -49.70 -7.67 -41.18
C GLY A 21 -48.85 -6.50 -41.76
N LEU A 22 -48.19 -6.73 -42.88
CA LEU A 22 -47.07 -5.97 -43.48
C LEU A 22 -47.35 -4.50 -43.88
N ALA A 23 -46.33 -3.65 -43.81
CA ALA A 23 -45.99 -2.64 -44.83
C ALA A 23 -44.51 -2.18 -44.71
N ALA A 24 -43.81 -2.16 -45.84
CA ALA A 24 -42.42 -1.73 -45.97
C ALA A 24 -42.27 -0.20 -45.97
N GLY A 25 -41.23 0.30 -45.31
CA GLY A 25 -40.73 1.68 -45.42
C GLY A 25 -39.23 1.69 -45.12
N PRO A 26 -38.41 2.49 -45.83
CA PRO A 26 -36.96 2.42 -45.71
C PRO A 26 -36.55 3.07 -44.39
N ALA A 27 -36.23 2.26 -43.38
CA ALA A 27 -35.49 2.74 -42.22
C ALA A 27 -34.02 2.79 -42.62
N SER A 28 -33.52 4.00 -42.83
CA SER A 28 -32.08 4.28 -42.94
C SER A 28 -31.35 3.58 -41.80
N ALA A 29 -30.55 2.58 -42.14
CA ALA A 29 -29.59 2.01 -41.21
C ALA A 29 -28.56 3.10 -40.91
N SER A 30 -28.79 3.87 -39.85
CA SER A 30 -27.71 4.58 -39.19
C SER A 30 -26.76 3.50 -38.70
N ALA A 31 -25.67 3.28 -39.45
CA ALA A 31 -24.53 2.53 -38.95
C ALA A 31 -24.18 3.15 -37.60
N ALA A 32 -24.46 2.42 -36.52
CA ALA A 32 -23.91 2.74 -35.22
C ALA A 32 -22.40 2.64 -35.41
N VAL A 33 -21.76 3.79 -35.61
CA VAL A 33 -20.32 3.93 -35.48
C VAL A 33 -20.03 3.44 -34.09
N ALA A 34 -19.48 2.23 -33.99
CA ALA A 34 -18.89 1.74 -32.77
C ALA A 34 -17.98 2.88 -32.27
N PRO A 35 -18.12 3.34 -31.02
CA PRO A 35 -17.18 4.32 -30.51
C PRO A 35 -15.81 3.69 -30.72
N THR A 36 -15.01 4.33 -31.58
CA THR A 36 -13.60 4.02 -31.73
C THR A 36 -13.07 4.02 -30.31
N GLY A 37 -12.79 2.82 -29.80
CA GLY A 37 -12.19 2.65 -28.50
C GLY A 37 -10.92 3.46 -28.55
N VAL A 38 -10.94 4.64 -27.93
CA VAL A 38 -9.71 5.24 -27.46
C VAL A 38 -9.22 4.19 -26.50
N GLN A 39 -8.26 3.39 -26.95
CA GLN A 39 -7.51 2.49 -26.12
C GLN A 39 -6.96 3.42 -25.05
N GLN A 40 -7.61 3.45 -23.88
CA GLN A 40 -7.11 4.19 -22.74
C GLN A 40 -5.71 3.66 -22.56
N VAL A 41 -4.71 4.48 -22.87
CA VAL A 41 -3.35 4.20 -22.49
C VAL A 41 -3.44 4.05 -20.99
N ALA A 42 -3.26 2.83 -20.48
CA ALA A 42 -3.28 2.59 -19.05
C ALA A 42 -2.25 3.56 -18.47
N ALA A 43 -2.71 4.47 -17.60
CA ALA A 43 -1.82 5.43 -16.97
C ALA A 43 -0.67 4.66 -16.31
N ALA A 44 0.56 5.11 -16.53
CA ALA A 44 1.72 4.48 -15.92
C ALA A 44 1.54 4.48 -14.40
N CYS A 45 1.86 3.36 -13.75
CA CYS A 45 1.74 3.26 -12.31
C CYS A 45 2.71 4.24 -11.64
N THR A 46 2.24 4.86 -10.56
CA THR A 46 3.01 5.80 -9.76
C THR A 46 3.09 5.32 -8.32
N VAL A 47 4.15 5.75 -7.63
CA VAL A 47 4.34 5.54 -6.20
C VAL A 47 4.74 6.86 -5.57
N ALA A 48 3.98 7.29 -4.56
CA ALA A 48 4.31 8.45 -3.76
C ALA A 48 5.18 8.00 -2.57
N VAL A 49 6.46 8.32 -2.64
CA VAL A 49 7.45 8.02 -1.60
C VAL A 49 7.59 9.26 -0.72
N GLY A 50 7.23 9.12 0.54
CA GLY A 50 7.59 10.10 1.56
C GLY A 50 9.01 9.85 2.06
N SER A 51 9.73 10.92 2.38
CA SER A 51 11.05 10.82 2.99
C SER A 51 11.32 11.93 3.99
N VAL A 52 12.24 11.69 4.93
CA VAL A 52 12.76 12.70 5.85
C VAL A 52 14.26 12.80 5.69
N THR A 53 14.77 14.00 5.42
CA THR A 53 16.21 14.29 5.30
C THR A 53 16.90 14.26 6.68
N ASP A 54 18.23 14.24 6.71
CA ASP A 54 19.00 14.40 7.96
C ASP A 54 18.72 15.74 8.67
N ALA A 55 18.33 16.78 7.91
CA ALA A 55 17.93 18.08 8.44
C ALA A 55 16.49 18.07 9.01
N GLY A 56 15.77 16.94 8.93
CA GLY A 56 14.39 16.82 9.39
C GLY A 56 13.36 17.42 8.43
N ASP A 57 13.71 17.56 7.15
CA ASP A 57 12.80 18.04 6.11
C ASP A 57 11.96 16.89 5.57
N HIS A 58 10.65 17.06 5.50
CA HIS A 58 9.76 16.10 4.88
C HIS A 58 9.55 16.42 3.40
N TYR A 59 9.68 15.42 2.53
CA TYR A 59 9.32 15.50 1.12
C TYR A 59 8.36 14.38 0.74
N VAL A 60 7.49 14.64 -0.23
CA VAL A 60 6.75 13.60 -0.96
C VAL A 60 7.19 13.67 -2.41
N ARG A 61 7.76 12.57 -2.91
CA ARG A 61 8.22 12.44 -4.29
C ARG A 61 7.42 11.37 -5.01
N GLU A 62 6.89 11.72 -6.17
CA GLU A 62 6.18 10.80 -7.04
C GLU A 62 7.15 10.22 -8.05
N TYR A 63 7.20 8.89 -8.10
CA TYR A 63 7.99 8.16 -9.10
C TYR A 63 7.05 7.39 -10.01
N THR A 64 7.27 7.52 -11.30
CA THR A 64 6.42 6.89 -12.33
C THR A 64 7.20 5.79 -13.05
N ALA A 65 6.53 4.69 -13.36
CA ALA A 65 7.03 3.58 -14.17
C ALA A 65 7.16 3.95 -15.67
N THR A 66 7.91 5.01 -15.98
CA THR A 66 8.32 5.39 -17.34
C THR A 66 9.48 4.51 -17.84
N THR A 67 10.02 4.81 -19.02
CA THR A 67 11.21 4.12 -19.57
C THR A 67 12.29 5.15 -19.91
N PRO A 68 13.31 5.35 -19.05
CA PRO A 68 13.48 4.75 -17.71
C PRO A 68 12.49 5.31 -16.67
N PRO A 69 12.27 4.62 -15.53
CA PRO A 69 11.50 5.15 -14.41
C PRO A 69 12.12 6.47 -13.91
N SER A 70 11.30 7.46 -13.58
CA SER A 70 11.78 8.78 -13.17
C SER A 70 10.93 9.40 -12.07
N MET A 71 11.49 10.40 -11.38
CA MET A 71 10.70 11.30 -10.54
C MET A 71 9.86 12.21 -11.43
N THR A 72 8.56 12.28 -11.16
CA THR A 72 7.61 13.09 -11.94
C THR A 72 6.98 14.21 -11.13
N GLY A 73 7.17 14.21 -9.81
CA GLY A 73 6.67 15.26 -8.93
C GLY A 73 7.42 15.27 -7.62
N GLU A 74 7.55 16.45 -7.04
CA GLU A 74 8.05 16.67 -5.69
C GLU A 74 7.16 17.69 -5.00
N THR A 75 6.76 17.39 -3.77
CA THR A 75 6.03 18.31 -2.90
C THR A 75 6.78 18.43 -1.58
N PRO A 76 7.35 19.61 -1.27
CA PRO A 76 7.95 19.84 0.03
C PRO A 76 6.87 19.85 1.12
N GLY A 77 7.10 19.08 2.17
CA GLY A 77 6.35 19.15 3.42
C GLY A 77 6.96 20.17 4.38
N LEU A 78 6.73 19.99 5.68
CA LEU A 78 7.38 20.82 6.68
C LEU A 78 8.89 20.57 6.73
N LEU A 79 9.64 21.66 6.85
CA LEU A 79 11.10 21.67 6.91
C LEU A 79 11.60 21.76 8.36
N ALA A 80 12.69 21.09 8.67
CA ALA A 80 13.33 21.03 9.98
C ALA A 80 12.43 20.63 11.16
N MET A 81 11.29 19.96 10.91
CA MET A 81 10.32 19.57 11.94
C MET A 81 10.46 18.10 12.37
N PHE A 82 11.11 17.27 11.56
CA PHE A 82 11.23 15.82 11.78
C PHE A 82 12.65 15.40 12.17
N LEU A 83 13.34 16.26 12.94
CA LEU A 83 14.67 15.95 13.48
C LEU A 83 14.64 14.61 14.25
N ASP A 84 15.72 13.85 14.12
CA ASP A 84 15.91 12.52 14.74
C ASP A 84 14.92 11.43 14.27
N ALA A 85 14.20 11.65 13.15
CA ALA A 85 13.44 10.60 12.50
C ALA A 85 14.34 9.43 12.09
N ARG A 86 14.01 8.25 12.58
CA ARG A 86 14.77 7.02 12.31
C ARG A 86 13.98 6.02 11.47
N LEU A 87 12.67 5.94 11.72
CA LEU A 87 11.75 5.05 11.03
C LEU A 87 10.39 5.73 10.90
N ALA A 88 9.70 5.48 9.80
CA ALA A 88 8.36 5.99 9.54
C ALA A 88 7.49 4.87 8.99
N GLY A 89 6.24 4.81 9.44
CA GLY A 89 5.24 3.98 8.78
C GLY A 89 4.58 4.76 7.66
N SER A 90 3.77 4.08 6.85
CA SER A 90 2.97 4.75 5.83
C SER A 90 2.22 5.96 6.40
N MET A 91 2.38 7.11 5.77
CA MET A 91 1.64 8.34 6.09
C MET A 91 0.45 8.51 5.17
N VAL A 92 -0.54 9.25 5.65
CA VAL A 92 -1.76 9.57 4.93
C VAL A 92 -1.78 11.05 4.61
N LYS A 93 -2.04 11.39 3.34
CA LYS A 93 -2.53 12.70 2.89
C LYS A 93 -4.04 12.62 2.74
N GLU A 94 -4.79 13.32 3.59
CA GLU A 94 -6.25 13.35 3.53
C GLU A 94 -6.78 14.76 3.25
N PRO A 95 -7.86 14.91 2.46
CA PRO A 95 -8.45 16.22 2.21
C PRO A 95 -9.12 16.77 3.48
N VAL A 96 -8.92 18.06 3.73
CA VAL A 96 -9.59 18.87 4.76
C VAL A 96 -10.14 20.15 4.13
N ALA A 97 -11.00 20.90 4.84
CA ALA A 97 -11.73 22.04 4.25
C ALA A 97 -10.84 23.11 3.59
N GLY A 98 -9.61 23.29 4.07
CA GLY A 98 -8.66 24.30 3.56
C GLY A 98 -7.49 23.74 2.73
N GLY A 99 -7.47 22.43 2.45
CA GLY A 99 -6.34 21.79 1.77
C GLY A 99 -6.20 20.32 2.16
N SER A 100 -5.01 19.92 2.63
CA SER A 100 -4.73 18.53 3.00
C SER A 100 -4.13 18.43 4.40
N ARG A 101 -4.40 17.34 5.11
CA ARG A 101 -3.69 16.95 6.32
C ARG A 101 -2.79 15.77 6.03
N TYR A 102 -1.53 15.89 6.43
CA TYR A 102 -0.57 14.81 6.45
C TYR A 102 -0.55 14.23 7.86
N SER A 103 -0.66 12.91 8.00
CA SER A 103 -0.62 12.28 9.32
C SER A 103 -0.05 10.86 9.27
N GLY A 104 0.55 10.44 10.38
CA GLY A 104 1.07 9.09 10.50
C GLY A 104 1.77 8.84 11.82
N TRP A 105 2.61 7.81 11.83
CA TRP A 105 3.44 7.48 12.97
C TRP A 105 4.89 7.40 12.55
N MET A 106 5.75 7.96 13.38
CA MET A 106 7.20 7.99 13.19
C MET A 106 7.90 7.66 14.50
N ILE A 107 9.12 7.17 14.40
CA ILE A 107 10.01 6.93 15.52
C ILE A 107 11.07 8.03 15.49
N PHE A 108 11.03 8.89 16.51
CA PHE A 108 12.08 9.87 16.80
C PHE A 108 12.95 9.30 17.92
N GLY A 109 14.22 9.02 17.61
CA GLY A 109 15.11 8.27 18.50
C GLY A 109 14.51 6.94 18.97
N SER A 110 14.15 6.87 20.26
CA SER A 110 13.61 5.67 20.94
C SER A 110 12.08 5.69 21.12
N VAL A 111 11.38 6.70 20.61
CA VAL A 111 9.98 6.98 20.92
C VAL A 111 9.14 7.03 19.65
N MET A 112 8.02 6.31 19.66
CA MET A 112 6.99 6.43 18.63
C MET A 112 6.10 7.64 18.94
N TRP A 113 5.86 8.44 17.90
CA TRP A 113 5.00 9.62 17.91
C TRP A 113 3.92 9.48 16.85
N ALA A 114 2.70 9.90 17.17
CA ALA A 114 1.74 10.30 16.16
C ALA A 114 2.12 11.70 15.70
N VAL A 115 2.22 11.89 14.40
CA VAL A 115 2.63 13.17 13.79
C VAL A 115 1.56 13.63 12.81
N SER A 116 1.33 14.94 12.74
CA SER A 116 0.47 15.52 11.70
C SER A 116 0.80 16.98 11.42
N TYR A 117 0.48 17.43 10.22
CA TYR A 117 0.47 18.85 9.84
C TYR A 117 -0.51 19.08 8.69
N GLU A 118 -0.81 20.34 8.40
CA GLU A 118 -1.71 20.72 7.32
C GLU A 118 -0.96 21.46 6.21
N ALA A 119 -1.45 21.31 4.99
CA ALA A 119 -1.06 22.07 3.82
C ALA A 119 -2.30 22.76 3.24
N ASP A 120 -2.10 23.91 2.61
CA ASP A 120 -3.17 24.65 1.94
C ASP A 120 -3.64 23.97 0.64
N ALA A 121 -4.59 24.60 -0.04
CA ALA A 121 -5.14 24.10 -1.30
C ALA A 121 -4.13 24.09 -2.47
N GLN A 122 -2.93 24.66 -2.29
CA GLN A 122 -1.82 24.61 -3.23
C GLN A 122 -0.72 23.65 -2.75
N ASP A 123 -1.05 22.76 -1.80
CA ASP A 123 -0.13 21.80 -1.19
C ASP A 123 1.08 22.44 -0.47
N LYS A 124 0.98 23.72 -0.10
CA LYS A 124 2.02 24.37 0.69
C LYS A 124 1.81 24.09 2.18
N PRO A 125 2.83 23.62 2.91
CA PRO A 125 2.72 23.35 4.34
C PRO A 125 2.40 24.63 5.12
N ILE A 126 1.44 24.55 6.04
CA ILE A 126 1.01 25.65 6.88
C ILE A 126 1.82 25.64 8.17
N ALA A 127 2.64 26.68 8.37
CA ALA A 127 3.44 26.84 9.58
C ALA A 127 2.56 26.84 10.86
N GLY A 128 3.08 26.27 11.95
CA GLY A 128 2.36 26.18 13.23
C GLY A 128 1.28 25.10 13.30
N THR A 129 1.03 24.34 12.23
CA THR A 129 0.07 23.21 12.24
C THR A 129 0.69 21.88 12.61
N PHE A 130 2.02 21.82 12.78
CA PHE A 130 2.71 20.62 13.21
C PHE A 130 2.26 20.21 14.61
N LYS A 131 1.78 18.98 14.74
CA LYS A 131 1.31 18.39 15.99
C LYS A 131 1.95 17.04 16.18
N THR A 132 2.43 16.80 17.39
CA THR A 132 2.96 15.51 17.81
C THR A 132 2.23 15.03 19.06
N ALA A 133 1.90 13.75 19.12
CA ALA A 133 1.40 13.11 20.33
C ALA A 133 2.24 11.87 20.63
N ARG A 134 2.82 11.82 21.84
CA ARG A 134 3.67 10.71 22.25
C ARG A 134 2.84 9.43 22.36
N VAL A 135 3.29 8.36 21.71
CA VAL A 135 2.64 7.05 21.80
C VAL A 135 3.32 6.17 22.84
N GLY A 136 4.64 6.03 22.77
CA GLY A 136 5.38 5.16 23.69
C GLY A 136 6.86 5.01 23.34
N GLY A 137 7.68 4.61 24.32
CA GLY A 137 9.13 4.41 24.16
C GLY A 137 9.52 2.94 23.93
N GLY A 138 10.83 2.69 23.81
CA GLY A 138 11.42 1.36 23.67
C GLY A 138 11.64 0.94 22.21
N TRP A 139 11.77 1.90 21.31
CA TRP A 139 11.85 1.65 19.87
C TRP A 139 13.29 1.57 19.31
N ASP A 140 14.32 1.65 20.15
CA ASP A 140 15.74 1.63 19.69
C ASP A 140 16.11 0.35 18.94
N GLY A 141 15.59 -0.79 19.38
CA GLY A 141 15.91 -2.10 18.84
C GLY A 141 15.16 -2.48 17.56
N TYR A 142 14.50 -1.55 16.87
CA TYR A 142 13.69 -1.88 15.68
C TYR A 142 14.37 -1.43 14.39
N SER A 143 14.26 -2.20 13.31
CA SER A 143 14.85 -1.89 12.00
C SER A 143 13.81 -1.68 10.90
N TYR A 144 12.54 -1.96 11.19
CA TYR A 144 11.43 -1.75 10.26
C TYR A 144 10.19 -1.30 11.03
N PHE A 145 9.38 -0.46 10.41
CA PHE A 145 8.16 0.09 10.98
C PHE A 145 7.18 0.41 9.86
N GLU A 146 5.95 -0.12 9.93
CA GLU A 146 4.97 0.05 8.87
C GLU A 146 3.53 0.04 9.40
N THR A 147 2.68 0.87 8.82
CA THR A 147 1.27 0.94 9.17
C THR A 147 0.41 0.34 8.07
N SER A 148 -0.34 -0.72 8.39
CA SER A 148 -1.47 -1.16 7.56
C SER A 148 -2.74 -0.47 8.03
N ARG A 149 -3.40 0.27 7.15
CA ARG A 149 -4.71 0.90 7.41
C ARG A 149 -5.75 0.44 6.39
N THR A 150 -6.92 0.10 6.89
CA THR A 150 -8.18 -0.11 6.15
C THR A 150 -9.25 0.80 6.76
N THR A 151 -10.47 0.79 6.23
CA THR A 151 -11.58 1.58 6.79
C THR A 151 -11.97 1.17 8.20
N THR A 152 -11.66 -0.05 8.63
CA THR A 152 -12.09 -0.62 9.92
C THR A 152 -10.95 -1.07 10.82
N ARG A 153 -9.70 -1.07 10.33
CA ARG A 153 -8.54 -1.58 11.06
C ARG A 153 -7.31 -0.73 10.77
N THR A 154 -6.57 -0.43 11.84
CA THR A 154 -5.20 0.08 11.79
C THR A 154 -4.29 -0.87 12.55
N ASN A 155 -3.33 -1.45 11.86
CA ASN A 155 -2.26 -2.26 12.44
C ASN A 155 -0.94 -1.50 12.31
N GLN A 156 -0.13 -1.56 13.37
CA GLN A 156 1.28 -1.15 13.33
C GLN A 156 2.15 -2.39 13.37
N TYR A 157 3.05 -2.51 12.41
CA TYR A 157 4.04 -3.57 12.30
C TYR A 157 5.42 -3.01 12.60
N ALA A 158 6.26 -3.85 13.20
CA ALA A 158 7.67 -3.52 13.37
C ALA A 158 8.53 -4.79 13.43
N LEU A 159 9.73 -4.73 12.87
CA LEU A 159 10.74 -5.79 13.01
C LEU A 159 11.76 -5.36 14.06
N ARG A 160 11.88 -6.16 15.12
CA ARG A 160 12.94 -5.99 16.11
C ARG A 160 14.23 -6.62 15.59
N SER A 161 15.37 -6.07 16.00
CA SER A 161 16.73 -6.47 15.58
C SER A 161 17.07 -7.92 15.86
N ASP A 162 16.40 -8.56 16.83
CA ASP A 162 16.51 -9.99 17.11
C ASP A 162 15.72 -10.90 16.16
N GLY A 163 15.06 -10.33 15.14
CA GLY A 163 14.26 -11.08 14.18
C GLY A 163 12.84 -11.40 14.65
N THR A 164 12.33 -10.68 15.65
CA THR A 164 10.93 -10.80 16.06
C THR A 164 10.08 -9.79 15.29
N LEU A 165 9.13 -10.28 14.48
CA LEU A 165 8.10 -9.45 13.85
C LEU A 165 6.97 -9.21 14.87
N LEU A 166 6.59 -7.96 15.06
CA LEU A 166 5.53 -7.55 15.98
C LEU A 166 4.38 -6.88 15.23
N ARG A 167 3.17 -7.03 15.78
CA ARG A 167 1.97 -6.31 15.36
C ARG A 167 1.23 -5.77 16.57
N TRP A 168 0.81 -4.51 16.51
CA TRP A 168 -0.20 -3.92 17.38
C TRP A 168 -1.42 -3.56 16.55
N THR A 169 -2.60 -3.65 17.16
CA THR A 169 -3.85 -3.22 16.52
C THR A 169 -4.42 -2.06 17.33
N MET A 170 -4.81 -1.00 16.63
CA MET A 170 -5.42 0.16 17.25
C MET A 170 -6.84 -0.19 17.73
N SER A 171 -7.13 0.10 18.99
CA SER A 171 -8.44 -0.03 19.62
C SER A 171 -8.83 1.32 20.20
N GLY A 172 -9.78 2.01 19.57
CA GLY A 172 -10.05 3.41 19.84
C GLY A 172 -8.80 4.26 19.56
N SER A 173 -8.29 4.96 20.57
CA SER A 173 -7.08 5.79 20.50
C SER A 173 -5.82 5.10 21.02
N THR A 174 -5.89 3.82 21.40
CA THR A 174 -4.79 3.09 22.05
C THR A 174 -4.28 1.93 21.20
N TRP A 175 -2.99 1.63 21.30
CA TRP A 175 -2.40 0.45 20.68
C TRP A 175 -2.54 -0.75 21.61
N ALA A 176 -3.26 -1.77 21.16
CA ALA A 176 -3.57 -2.96 21.94
C ALA A 176 -3.23 -4.23 21.13
N ALA A 177 -3.59 -5.39 21.70
CA ALA A 177 -3.51 -6.70 21.05
C ALA A 177 -2.13 -6.98 20.41
N LYS A 178 -1.07 -6.66 21.16
CA LYS A 178 0.31 -6.94 20.75
C LYS A 178 0.47 -8.43 20.48
N ALA A 179 0.95 -8.76 19.29
CA ALA A 179 1.32 -10.10 18.91
C ALA A 179 2.72 -10.12 18.30
N SER A 180 3.38 -11.28 18.33
CA SER A 180 4.76 -11.41 17.85
C SER A 180 5.06 -12.80 17.32
N ALA A 181 5.95 -12.86 16.33
CA ALA A 181 6.49 -14.10 15.77
C ALA A 181 8.01 -13.97 15.57
N PRO A 182 8.83 -14.88 16.11
CA PRO A 182 10.26 -14.92 15.81
C PRO A 182 10.53 -15.51 14.42
N GLY A 183 11.79 -15.54 14.01
CA GLY A 183 12.24 -16.22 12.78
C GLY A 183 12.51 -15.29 11.58
N PHE A 184 12.47 -13.97 11.79
CA PHE A 184 12.72 -12.96 10.76
C PHE A 184 14.11 -12.33 10.88
N SER A 185 15.05 -13.01 11.55
CA SER A 185 16.39 -12.45 11.82
C SER A 185 17.21 -12.21 10.56
N SER A 186 16.91 -12.88 9.44
CA SER A 186 17.59 -12.70 8.15
C SER A 186 17.04 -11.54 7.33
N VAL A 187 15.89 -10.97 7.69
CA VAL A 187 15.24 -9.89 6.94
C VAL A 187 16.12 -8.64 6.94
N ARG A 188 16.24 -8.03 5.75
CA ARG A 188 16.96 -6.78 5.52
C ARG A 188 16.00 -5.62 5.35
N ALA A 189 15.04 -5.75 4.43
CA ALA A 189 14.00 -4.76 4.18
C ALA A 189 12.64 -5.43 3.97
N MET A 190 11.55 -4.70 4.22
CA MET A 190 10.18 -5.16 4.02
C MET A 190 9.30 -4.06 3.46
N ALA A 191 8.29 -4.41 2.66
CA ALA A 191 7.21 -3.51 2.25
C ALA A 191 5.86 -4.21 2.34
N LEU A 192 4.85 -3.50 2.84
CA LEU A 192 3.46 -3.96 2.77
C LEU A 192 2.97 -3.87 1.33
N ILE A 193 2.41 -4.97 0.81
CA ILE A 193 1.95 -5.07 -0.58
C ILE A 193 0.48 -5.49 -0.71
N SER A 194 -0.15 -5.99 0.35
CA SER A 194 -1.58 -6.33 0.33
C SER A 194 -2.20 -6.11 1.71
N GLN A 195 -3.44 -5.61 1.71
CA GLN A 195 -4.20 -5.28 2.91
C GLN A 195 -5.62 -5.82 2.80
N THR A 196 -5.86 -6.98 3.39
CA THR A 196 -7.18 -7.63 3.38
C THR A 196 -7.80 -7.61 4.78
N SER A 197 -9.05 -8.07 4.91
CA SER A 197 -9.70 -8.20 6.21
C SER A 197 -9.02 -9.23 7.11
N THR A 198 -8.45 -10.30 6.54
CA THR A 198 -7.89 -11.44 7.28
C THR A 198 -6.36 -11.51 7.28
N TYR A 199 -5.71 -10.88 6.30
CA TYR A 199 -4.25 -10.87 6.17
C TYR A 199 -3.71 -9.53 5.69
N ASP A 200 -2.55 -9.16 6.22
CA ASP A 200 -1.66 -8.17 5.62
C ASP A 200 -0.46 -8.93 5.04
N THR A 201 -0.06 -8.64 3.81
CA THR A 201 1.04 -9.37 3.13
C THR A 201 2.17 -8.42 2.78
N PHE A 202 3.39 -8.87 3.07
CA PHE A 202 4.61 -8.13 2.84
C PHE A 202 5.49 -8.85 1.83
N LEU A 203 6.29 -8.09 1.10
CA LEU A 203 7.53 -8.59 0.51
C LEU A 203 8.69 -8.30 1.46
N ALA A 204 9.62 -9.25 1.57
CA ALA A 204 10.77 -9.14 2.45
C ALA A 204 12.03 -9.61 1.73
N THR A 205 13.05 -8.74 1.68
CA THR A 205 14.39 -9.15 1.28
C THR A 205 15.15 -9.73 2.46
N THR A 206 16.07 -10.64 2.19
CA THR A 206 17.00 -11.15 3.20
C THR A 206 18.41 -10.63 2.95
N ARG A 207 19.24 -10.61 4.00
CA ARG A 207 20.66 -10.28 3.87
C ARG A 207 21.43 -11.24 2.95
N GLY A 208 20.90 -12.44 2.71
CA GLY A 208 21.44 -13.41 1.75
C GLY A 208 20.94 -13.25 0.32
N GLY A 209 20.16 -12.21 0.01
CA GLY A 209 19.75 -11.89 -1.36
C GLY A 209 18.55 -12.65 -1.91
N ALA A 210 17.75 -13.25 -1.02
CA ALA A 210 16.48 -13.87 -1.38
C ALA A 210 15.29 -12.92 -1.15
N LEU A 211 14.22 -13.11 -1.92
CA LEU A 211 12.93 -12.43 -1.76
C LEU A 211 11.88 -13.41 -1.28
N TYR A 212 11.14 -13.03 -0.24
CA TYR A 212 10.03 -13.79 0.32
C TYR A 212 8.75 -12.97 0.35
N SER A 213 7.62 -13.66 0.31
CA SER A 213 6.35 -13.10 0.76
C SER A 213 6.08 -13.54 2.19
N VAL A 214 5.54 -12.62 3.00
CA VAL A 214 5.19 -12.84 4.40
C VAL A 214 3.75 -12.44 4.58
N ARG A 215 2.87 -13.44 4.65
CA ARG A 215 1.43 -13.24 4.87
C ARG A 215 1.12 -13.34 6.35
N VAL A 216 0.68 -12.24 6.95
CA VAL A 216 0.48 -12.09 8.39
C VAL A 216 -1.00 -12.03 8.71
N PRO A 217 -1.55 -12.95 9.54
CA PRO A 217 -2.94 -12.85 9.99
C PRO A 217 -3.21 -11.50 10.65
N THR A 218 -4.40 -10.93 10.45
CA THR A 218 -4.81 -9.64 11.06
C THR A 218 -5.46 -9.83 12.42
N THR A 219 -5.95 -11.02 12.72
CA THR A 219 -6.60 -11.42 13.97
C THR A 219 -6.21 -12.85 14.36
N GLY A 220 -6.61 -13.29 15.55
CA GLY A 220 -6.34 -14.65 16.03
C GLY A 220 -4.86 -14.93 16.29
N ALA A 221 -4.47 -16.20 16.15
CA ALA A 221 -3.10 -16.65 16.38
C ALA A 221 -2.14 -16.00 15.38
N PHE A 222 -1.10 -15.33 15.89
CA PHE A 222 -0.11 -14.63 15.07
C PHE A 222 0.92 -15.61 14.52
N LYS A 223 0.54 -16.30 13.44
CA LYS A 223 1.36 -17.27 12.72
C LYS A 223 1.55 -16.82 11.28
N PRO A 224 2.58 -16.00 10.98
CA PRO A 224 2.89 -15.63 9.61
C PRO A 224 3.17 -16.84 8.72
N VAL A 225 2.73 -16.77 7.46
CA VAL A 225 3.04 -17.75 6.42
C VAL A 225 4.09 -17.13 5.50
N VAL A 226 5.23 -17.80 5.37
CA VAL A 226 6.36 -17.32 4.57
C VAL A 226 6.51 -18.19 3.33
N LYS A 227 6.61 -17.58 2.15
CA LYS A 227 6.85 -18.30 0.88
C LYS A 227 8.01 -17.68 0.12
N LEU A 228 8.87 -18.52 -0.43
CA LEU A 228 9.97 -18.09 -1.29
C LEU A 228 9.41 -17.51 -2.61
N VAL A 229 9.87 -16.33 -2.99
CA VAL A 229 9.54 -15.66 -4.25
C VAL A 229 10.71 -15.69 -5.23
N ARG A 230 11.92 -15.36 -4.75
CA ARG A 230 13.18 -15.51 -5.50
C ARG A 230 14.28 -16.07 -4.58
N PRO A 231 15.09 -17.03 -5.05
CA PRO A 231 16.18 -17.60 -4.27
C PRO A 231 17.30 -16.59 -4.02
N ALA A 232 18.19 -16.91 -3.08
CA ALA A 232 19.43 -16.17 -2.86
C ALA A 232 20.25 -16.04 -4.15
N GLY A 233 21.01 -14.95 -4.28
CA GLY A 233 21.77 -14.65 -5.51
C GLY A 233 20.94 -14.05 -6.65
N SER A 234 19.68 -13.68 -6.38
CA SER A 234 18.81 -13.02 -7.36
C SER A 234 18.84 -11.48 -7.27
N GLY A 235 19.86 -10.90 -6.63
CA GLY A 235 20.06 -9.44 -6.54
C GLY A 235 19.25 -8.70 -5.47
N TRP A 236 18.46 -9.41 -4.66
CA TRP A 236 17.60 -8.80 -3.63
C TRP A 236 18.34 -8.41 -2.34
N GLU A 237 19.66 -8.59 -2.29
CA GLU A 237 20.49 -8.23 -1.13
C GLU A 237 20.76 -6.72 -1.03
N LYS A 238 20.58 -5.97 -2.12
CA LYS A 238 20.91 -4.53 -2.16
C LYS A 238 19.91 -3.69 -1.38
N PRO A 239 18.58 -3.78 -1.64
CA PRO A 239 17.62 -2.85 -1.06
C PRO A 239 17.60 -2.95 0.47
N ILE A 240 17.68 -1.79 1.11
CA ILE A 240 17.57 -1.64 2.57
C ILE A 240 16.28 -0.95 2.99
N ASN A 241 15.62 -0.25 2.06
CA ASN A 241 14.25 0.20 2.20
C ASN A 241 13.44 -0.28 1.00
N LEU A 242 12.17 -0.60 1.23
CA LEU A 242 11.22 -0.96 0.19
C LEU A 242 9.98 -0.08 0.37
N VAL A 243 9.51 0.53 -0.70
CA VAL A 243 8.22 1.24 -0.74
C VAL A 243 7.39 0.67 -1.86
N ALA A 244 6.14 0.33 -1.57
CA ALA A 244 5.25 -0.34 -2.50
C ALA A 244 3.95 0.44 -2.65
N GLU A 245 3.42 0.50 -3.87
CA GLU A 245 2.07 1.04 -4.15
C GLU A 245 1.31 0.07 -5.06
N ARG A 246 -0.02 0.13 -4.97
CA ARG A 246 -0.91 -0.61 -5.86
C ARG A 246 -0.68 -0.18 -7.30
N CYS A 247 -0.54 -1.17 -8.18
CA CYS A 247 -0.43 -0.98 -9.62
C CYS A 247 -1.45 -1.88 -10.32
N GLY A 248 -2.59 -1.32 -10.71
CA GLY A 248 -3.69 -2.08 -11.33
C GLY A 248 -4.49 -2.96 -10.36
N GLN A 249 -5.08 -4.05 -10.88
CA GLN A 249 -6.00 -4.90 -10.12
C GLN A 249 -5.32 -5.92 -9.21
N TYR A 250 -4.09 -6.34 -9.54
CA TYR A 250 -3.34 -7.34 -8.78
C TYR A 250 -1.84 -7.04 -8.69
N GLY A 251 -1.41 -5.91 -9.25
CA GLY A 251 -0.01 -5.56 -9.34
C GLY A 251 0.43 -4.66 -8.19
N THR A 252 1.72 -4.67 -7.96
CA THR A 252 2.44 -3.79 -7.04
C THR A 252 3.55 -3.12 -7.81
N LEU A 253 3.65 -1.80 -7.72
CA LEU A 253 4.86 -1.08 -8.07
C LEU A 253 5.74 -1.03 -6.81
N LEU A 254 6.94 -1.60 -6.89
CA LEU A 254 7.89 -1.65 -5.79
C LEU A 254 9.11 -0.80 -6.13
N VAL A 255 9.54 0.04 -5.19
CA VAL A 255 10.81 0.76 -5.25
C VAL A 255 11.73 0.16 -4.20
N GLY A 256 12.84 -0.42 -4.66
CA GLY A 256 13.92 -0.90 -3.81
C GLY A 256 15.03 0.13 -3.71
N ILE A 257 15.23 0.71 -2.53
CA ILE A 257 16.19 1.78 -2.31
C ILE A 257 17.44 1.21 -1.65
N ASP A 258 18.61 1.47 -2.25
CA ASP A 258 19.93 1.17 -1.71
C ASP A 258 20.60 2.45 -1.21
N ARG A 259 20.72 2.66 0.12
CA ARG A 259 21.46 3.84 0.62
C ARG A 259 22.95 3.76 0.32
N ASN A 260 23.52 2.57 0.10
CA ASN A 260 24.96 2.47 -0.12
C ASN A 260 25.38 3.01 -1.50
N GLY A 261 24.42 3.26 -2.40
CA GLY A 261 24.66 3.95 -3.66
C GLY A 261 23.71 5.13 -3.91
N GLU A 262 22.92 5.54 -2.91
CA GLU A 262 21.92 6.63 -2.99
C GLU A 262 21.01 6.52 -4.23
N ASN A 263 20.67 5.29 -4.60
CA ASN A 263 19.96 4.96 -5.82
C ASN A 263 18.84 3.95 -5.54
N ALA A 264 17.87 3.88 -6.46
CA ALA A 264 16.76 2.97 -6.34
C ALA A 264 16.44 2.29 -7.67
N GLU A 265 15.87 1.10 -7.55
CA GLU A 265 15.38 0.31 -8.67
C GLU A 265 13.88 0.10 -8.54
N MET A 266 13.17 0.14 -9.67
CA MET A 266 11.73 -0.02 -9.72
C MET A 266 11.34 -1.38 -10.31
N PHE A 267 10.34 -2.01 -9.72
CA PHE A 267 9.84 -3.32 -10.13
C PHE A 267 8.32 -3.31 -10.27
N ALA A 268 7.82 -3.87 -11.37
CA ALA A 268 6.42 -4.23 -11.48
C ALA A 268 6.25 -5.69 -11.05
N ILE A 269 5.51 -5.91 -9.96
CA ILE A 269 5.29 -7.21 -9.36
C ILE A 269 3.83 -7.59 -9.56
N GLY A 270 3.58 -8.77 -10.12
CA GLY A 270 2.22 -9.31 -10.25
C GLY A 270 1.67 -9.86 -8.93
N HIS A 271 0.59 -10.64 -9.03
CA HIS A 271 0.04 -11.38 -7.90
C HIS A 271 1.11 -12.30 -7.29
N VAL A 272 1.37 -12.14 -5.99
CA VAL A 272 2.41 -12.88 -5.29
C VAL A 272 1.97 -14.31 -5.01
N ASN A 273 2.57 -15.26 -5.74
CA ASN A 273 2.29 -16.69 -5.67
C ASN A 273 3.59 -17.52 -5.59
N GLY A 274 4.43 -17.20 -4.60
CA GLY A 274 5.72 -17.87 -4.41
C GLY A 274 6.65 -17.71 -5.61
N THR A 275 7.32 -18.76 -6.03
CA THR A 275 8.28 -18.71 -7.16
C THR A 275 7.62 -18.42 -8.51
N ALA A 276 6.31 -18.62 -8.64
CA ALA A 276 5.54 -18.28 -9.84
C ALA A 276 5.19 -16.77 -9.94
N THR A 277 5.55 -15.96 -8.94
CA THR A 277 5.33 -14.51 -8.97
C THR A 277 6.06 -13.90 -10.15
N VAL A 278 5.34 -13.20 -11.01
CA VAL A 278 5.92 -12.39 -12.09
C VAL A 278 6.54 -11.14 -11.48
N ILE A 279 7.81 -10.88 -11.79
CA ILE A 279 8.52 -9.67 -11.40
C ILE A 279 9.23 -9.16 -12.64
N ASN A 280 8.86 -7.96 -13.07
CA ASN A 280 9.53 -7.24 -14.13
C ASN A 280 10.38 -6.14 -13.49
N GLU A 281 11.69 -6.26 -13.65
CA GLU A 281 12.62 -5.18 -13.36
C GLU A 281 12.43 -4.07 -14.40
N LEU A 282 12.10 -2.86 -13.95
CA LEU A 282 11.79 -1.74 -14.84
C LEU A 282 13.00 -0.86 -15.16
N HIS A 283 14.11 -1.03 -14.43
CA HIS A 283 15.35 -0.24 -14.40
C HIS A 283 15.52 0.65 -13.15
N TRP A 284 16.74 1.19 -13.04
CA TRP A 284 17.11 2.26 -12.12
C TRP A 284 16.20 3.47 -12.30
N VAL A 285 15.83 4.06 -11.18
CA VAL A 285 15.09 5.33 -11.14
C VAL A 285 16.08 6.45 -11.44
N ASP A 286 15.73 7.33 -12.38
CA ASP A 286 16.47 8.54 -12.69
C ASP A 286 16.23 9.61 -11.61
N ALA A 287 16.76 9.35 -10.40
CA ALA A 287 16.73 10.22 -9.23
C ALA A 287 17.69 9.70 -8.14
N GLU A 288 18.06 10.58 -7.21
CA GLU A 288 18.85 10.25 -6.03
C GLU A 288 17.96 9.94 -4.82
N PHE A 289 18.47 9.06 -3.96
CA PHE A 289 17.82 8.62 -2.73
C PHE A 289 18.77 8.74 -1.51
N PRO A 290 19.15 9.96 -1.10
CA PRO A 290 20.11 10.19 -0.01
C PRO A 290 19.47 10.14 1.39
N ASP A 291 18.14 10.18 1.49
CA ASP A 291 17.45 10.41 2.76
C ASP A 291 17.56 9.21 3.72
N PRO A 292 17.68 9.45 5.04
CA PRO A 292 17.78 8.37 6.02
C PRO A 292 16.48 7.58 6.22
N VAL A 293 15.32 8.18 5.92
CA VAL A 293 14.00 7.61 6.19
C VAL A 293 13.13 7.68 4.94
N TYR A 294 12.52 6.55 4.58
CA TYR A 294 11.58 6.41 3.48
C TYR A 294 10.31 5.69 3.93
N PHE A 295 9.17 6.07 3.38
CA PHE A 295 7.87 5.47 3.67
C PHE A 295 6.90 5.69 2.51
N ARG A 296 5.80 4.93 2.49
CA ARG A 296 4.71 5.18 1.53
C ARG A 296 3.90 6.40 1.97
N MET A 297 3.68 7.34 1.05
CA MET A 297 2.60 8.31 1.18
C MET A 297 1.36 7.74 0.50
N THR A 298 0.23 7.70 1.20
CA THR A 298 -1.03 7.17 0.66
C THR A 298 -2.18 8.11 1.00
N GLY A 299 -3.36 7.89 0.45
CA GLY A 299 -4.54 8.66 0.81
C GLY A 299 -5.32 8.03 1.96
N ARG A 300 -6.45 8.66 2.31
CA ARG A 300 -7.32 8.17 3.39
C ARG A 300 -7.92 6.80 3.02
N PRO A 301 -7.92 5.81 3.95
CA PRO A 301 -8.64 4.56 3.75
C PRO A 301 -10.11 4.81 3.38
N GLY A 302 -10.57 4.21 2.28
CA GLY A 302 -11.93 4.37 1.74
C GLY A 302 -12.03 5.34 0.55
N LEU A 303 -11.06 6.23 0.38
CA LEU A 303 -10.88 7.02 -0.86
C LEU A 303 -9.77 6.41 -1.73
N THR A 304 -8.69 5.98 -1.10
CA THR A 304 -7.62 5.25 -1.77
C THR A 304 -7.89 3.75 -1.67
N PRO A 305 -7.89 3.02 -2.81
CA PRO A 305 -7.99 1.57 -2.78
C PRO A 305 -6.86 0.97 -1.92
N PRO A 306 -7.14 -0.09 -1.14
CA PRO A 306 -6.08 -0.76 -0.41
C PRO A 306 -5.10 -1.42 -1.39
N LEU A 307 -3.88 -1.66 -0.88
CA LEU A 307 -2.91 -2.51 -1.52
C LEU A 307 -3.48 -3.93 -1.75
N ASN A 308 -3.06 -4.56 -2.84
CA ASN A 308 -3.69 -5.75 -3.43
C ASN A 308 -2.72 -6.60 -4.26
N GLY A 309 -1.45 -6.63 -3.88
CA GLY A 309 -0.40 -7.46 -4.51
C GLY A 309 -0.50 -8.96 -4.20
N GLU A 310 -1.54 -9.38 -3.47
CA GLU A 310 -1.94 -10.77 -3.23
C GLU A 310 -3.42 -10.91 -3.59
#